data_AF-A0A924GU22-F1
#
_entry.id   AF-A0A924GU22-F1
#
_cell.length_a   1.000
_cell.length_b   1.000
_cell.length_c   1.000
_cell.angle_alpha   90.00
_cell.angle_beta   90.00
_cell.angle_gamma   90.00
#
_symmetry.space_group_name_H-M   'P 1'
#
loop_
_entity.id
_entity.type
_entity.pdbx_description
1 polymer ?
#
loop_
_entity_poly.entity_id
_entity_poly.type
_entity_poly.pdbx_seq_one_letter_code
_entity_poly.pdbx_strand_id
1 'polypeptide(L)' 'MKTALNLQDADGFYEQLLDSHEGLTPEQSQLLNARLILLLANQVGSAKVLEACLAAARQMPT' A
#
# COMPACT_ATOMS: atom_id res chain seq x y z
N MET A 1 11.59 6.92 8.56
CA MET A 1 10.60 6.70 7.47
C MET A 1 9.39 7.56 7.78
N LYS A 2 8.82 8.27 6.79
CA LYS A 2 7.53 8.95 6.98
C LYS A 2 6.42 7.89 6.92
N THR A 3 5.57 7.82 7.93
CA THR A 3 4.43 6.89 7.99
C THR A 3 3.12 7.55 7.54
N ALA A 4 3.07 8.88 7.49
CA ALA A 4 1.98 9.62 6.87
C ALA A 4 2.08 9.57 5.33
N LEU A 5 0.93 9.64 4.66
CA LEU A 5 0.85 9.70 3.19
C LEU A 5 1.68 10.88 2.68
N ASN A 6 2.63 10.58 1.80
CA ASN A 6 3.48 11.57 1.15
C ASN A 6 3.02 11.73 -0.31
N LEU A 7 1.75 12.06 -0.48
CA LEU A 7 1.08 12.31 -1.76
C LEU A 7 0.54 13.74 -1.75
N GLN A 8 0.63 14.45 -2.89
CA GLN A 8 0.02 15.78 -3.04
C GLN A 8 -1.51 15.71 -3.02
N ASP A 9 -2.06 14.64 -3.60
CA ASP A 9 -3.50 14.34 -3.58
C ASP A 9 -3.71 12.97 -2.93
N ALA A 10 -3.76 12.97 -1.60
CA ALA A 10 -3.95 11.75 -0.82
C ALA A 10 -5.39 11.21 -0.95
N ASP A 11 -6.38 12.10 -1.05
CA ASP A 11 -7.79 11.76 -1.11
C ASP A 11 -8.13 11.14 -2.47
N GLY A 12 -7.68 11.72 -3.58
CA GLY A 12 -7.90 11.17 -4.91
C GLY A 12 -7.26 9.80 -5.12
N PHE A 13 -6.08 9.56 -4.52
CA PHE A 13 -5.49 8.22 -4.53
C PHE A 13 -6.29 7.22 -3.68
N TYR A 14 -6.82 7.66 -2.54
CA TYR A 14 -7.65 6.80 -1.69
C TYR A 14 -8.96 6.41 -2.38
N GLU A 15 -9.61 7.34 -3.07
CA GLU A 15 -10.79 7.06 -3.91
C GLU A 15 -10.46 6.04 -5.00
N GLN A 16 -9.38 6.23 -5.76
CA GLN A 16 -8.96 5.27 -6.79
C GLN A 16 -8.66 3.88 -6.23
N LEU A 17 -8.10 3.81 -5.01
CA LEU A 17 -7.87 2.56 -4.33
C LEU A 17 -9.19 1.87 -3.97
N LEU A 18 -10.16 2.61 -3.40
CA LEU A 18 -11.48 2.10 -3.08
C LEU A 18 -12.22 1.61 -4.32
N ASP A 19 -12.24 2.40 -5.39
CA ASP A 19 -12.86 2.05 -6.66
C ASP A 19 -12.26 0.77 -7.26
N SER A 20 -10.96 0.54 -7.05
CA SER A 20 -10.28 -0.68 -7.50
C SER A 20 -10.78 -1.95 -6.77
N HIS A 21 -11.43 -1.80 -5.61
CA HIS A 21 -12.02 -2.90 -4.84
C HIS A 21 -13.50 -3.15 -5.15
N GLU A 22 -14.19 -2.25 -5.85
CA GLU A 22 -15.61 -2.39 -6.16
C GLU A 22 -15.91 -3.70 -6.92
N GLY A 23 -16.90 -4.44 -6.43
CA GLY A 23 -17.32 -5.73 -7.01
C GLY A 23 -16.39 -6.92 -6.72
N LEU A 24 -15.31 -6.76 -5.95
CA LEU A 24 -14.43 -7.86 -5.57
C LEU A 24 -14.90 -8.56 -4.28
N THR A 25 -14.69 -9.88 -4.20
CA THR A 25 -14.80 -10.59 -2.92
C THR A 25 -13.68 -10.19 -1.96
N PRO A 26 -13.78 -10.50 -0.66
CA PRO A 26 -12.71 -10.25 0.30
C PRO A 26 -11.36 -10.88 -0.12
N GLU A 27 -11.39 -12.11 -0.66
CA GLU A 27 -10.19 -12.83 -1.12
C GLU A 27 -9.58 -12.17 -2.36
N GLN A 28 -10.43 -11.73 -3.30
CA GLN A 28 -9.98 -11.00 -4.49
C GLN A 28 -9.37 -9.64 -4.10
N SER A 29 -9.96 -8.96 -3.13
CA SER A 29 -9.43 -7.71 -2.58
C SER A 29 -8.07 -7.91 -1.91
N GLN A 30 -7.88 -8.99 -1.15
CA GLN A 30 -6.57 -9.34 -0.59
C GLN A 30 -5.54 -9.62 -1.68
N LEU A 31 -5.93 -10.31 -2.75
CA LEU A 31 -5.05 -10.59 -3.88
C LEU A 31 -4.67 -9.30 -4.63
N LEU A 32 -5.61 -8.37 -4.83
CA LEU A 32 -5.34 -7.06 -5.40
C LEU A 32 -4.30 -6.31 -4.57
N ASN A 33 -4.50 -6.24 -3.26
CA ASN A 33 -3.56 -5.58 -2.35
C ASN A 33 -2.17 -6.20 -2.38
N ALA A 34 -2.06 -7.55 -2.39
CA ALA A 34 -0.78 -8.23 -2.50
C ALA A 34 -0.06 -7.89 -3.82
N ARG A 35 -0.78 -7.85 -4.94
CA ARG A 35 -0.21 -7.47 -6.25
C ARG A 35 0.23 -6.01 -6.25
N LEU A 36 -0.58 -5.10 -5.71
CA LEU A 36 -0.25 -3.68 -5.60
C LEU A 36 1.03 -3.46 -4.78
N ILE A 37 1.18 -4.16 -3.64
CA ILE A 37 2.39 -4.10 -2.81
C ILE A 37 3.63 -4.50 -3.61
N LEU A 38 3.57 -5.58 -4.40
CA LEU A 38 4.70 -6.03 -5.22
C LEU A 38 5.05 -5.03 -6.33
N LEU A 39 4.04 -4.44 -6.98
CA LEU A 39 4.25 -3.41 -7.99
C LEU A 39 4.92 -2.17 -7.39
N LEU A 40 4.43 -1.69 -6.24
CA LEU A 40 5.04 -0.58 -5.52
C LEU A 40 6.47 -0.92 -5.07
N ALA A 41 6.72 -2.14 -4.60
CA ALA A 41 8.05 -2.59 -4.22
C ALA A 41 9.03 -2.53 -5.40
N ASN A 42 8.58 -2.91 -6.59
CA ASN A 42 9.35 -2.77 -7.82
C ASN A 42 9.64 -1.29 -8.15
N GLN A 43 8.67 -0.38 -7.98
CA GLN A 43 8.91 1.06 -8.20
C GLN A 43 9.89 1.67 -7.18
N VAL A 44 9.89 1.18 -5.94
CA VAL A 44 10.83 1.64 -4.89
C VAL A 44 12.26 1.18 -5.17
N GLY A 45 12.44 -0.05 -5.67
CA GLY A 45 13.75 -0.56 -6.13
C GLY A 45 14.85 -0.71 -5.06
N SER A 46 14.51 -0.61 -3.77
CA SER A 46 15.48 -0.63 -2.66
C SER A 46 15.06 -1.56 -1.53
N ALA A 47 15.81 -2.67 -1.35
CA ALA A 47 15.57 -3.64 -0.28
C ALA A 47 15.56 -3.00 1.12
N LYS A 48 16.50 -2.08 1.40
CA LYS A 48 16.57 -1.39 2.68
C LYS A 48 15.34 -0.53 2.98
N VAL A 49 14.76 0.11 1.95
CA VAL A 49 13.52 0.88 2.11
C VAL A 49 12.36 -0.08 2.38
N LEU A 50 12.28 -1.20 1.66
CA LEU A 50 11.23 -2.21 1.85
C LEU A 50 11.29 -2.86 3.24
N GLU A 51 12.48 -3.17 3.75
CA GLU A 51 12.68 -3.68 5.11
C GLU A 51 12.18 -2.67 6.16
N ALA A 52 12.49 -1.38 5.98
CA ALA A 52 12.01 -0.33 6.87
C ALA A 52 10.47 -0.19 6.81
N CYS A 53 9.87 -0.30 5.63
CA CYS A 53 8.41 -0.31 5.46
C CYS A 53 7.75 -1.50 6.16
N LEU A 54 8.32 -2.71 6.03
CA LEU A 54 7.81 -3.90 6.71
C LEU A 54 7.92 -3.79 8.24
N ALA A 55 9.03 -3.26 8.74
CA ALA A 55 9.22 -3.02 10.17
C ALA A 55 8.19 -2.01 10.71
N ALA A 56 7.95 -0.92 9.97
CA ALA A 56 6.95 0.08 10.33
C ALA A 56 5.52 -0.49 10.28
N ALA A 57 5.15 -1.26 9.25
CA ALA A 57 3.83 -1.87 9.12
C ALA A 57 3.50 -2.87 10.24
N ARG A 58 4.53 -3.53 10.82
CA ARG A 58 4.36 -4.41 11.99
C ARG A 58 4.12 -3.64 13.29
N GLN A 59 4.55 -2.39 13.37
CA GLN A 59 4.27 -1.50 14.48
C GLN A 59 2.89 -0.88 14.28
N MET A 60 1.83 -1.68 14.51
CA MET A 60 0.47 -1.13 14.53
C MET A 60 0.42 0.03 15.53
N PRO A 61 -0.04 1.23 15.13
CA PRO A 61 -0.40 2.25 16.11
C PRO A 61 -1.59 1.72 16.93
N THR A 62 -1.38 1.58 18.25
CA THR A 62 -2.46 1.42 19.24
C THR A 62 -3.37 2.63 19.25
#